data_AF-A0A2W4I5T9-F1
#
_entry.id   AF-A0A2W4I5T9-F1
#
_cell.length_a   1.000
_cell.length_b   1.000
_cell.length_c   1.000
_cell.angle_alpha   90.00
_cell.angle_beta   90.00
_cell.angle_gamma   90.00
#
_symmetry.space_group_name_H-M   'P 1'
#
loop_
_entity.id
_entity.type
_entity.pdbx_description
1 polymer ?
#
loop_
_entity_poly.entity_id
_entity_poly.type
_entity_poly.pdbx_seq_one_letter_code
_entity_poly.pdbx_strand_id
1 'polypeptide(L)'
;MQKRMHIGLRLTKYRKIGILYAAVCVALGFMPQLAIADEQVDKPYDWVIQVETRRLERQFDYTNSKLNPIEKLEVLWYPTKDENKKTSYQYMYYHDGKPYGLEKLHKLDIDEGDGVAIEVKHKDNNPSEAEKKDAANAIFRLALDSYLHKNPLVAVKVPADSFNEISDRLKDLGFHDSKEDGDQVDMENTFKASMTIGLFSVPEGKHISLVR
;
A
#
# COMPACT_ATOMS: atom_id res chain seq x y z
N MET A 1 5.90 -20.64 -65.62
CA MET A 1 4.43 -20.77 -65.73
C MET A 1 3.81 -20.02 -64.54
N GLN A 2 3.32 -18.81 -64.78
CA GLN A 2 2.81 -17.88 -63.77
C GLN A 2 1.43 -18.28 -63.26
N LYS A 3 1.16 -18.11 -61.97
CA LYS A 3 -0.20 -17.93 -61.47
C LYS A 3 -0.23 -16.86 -60.38
N ARG A 4 -0.59 -15.63 -60.78
CA ARG A 4 -0.95 -14.52 -59.90
C ARG A 4 -2.34 -14.79 -59.33
N MET A 5 -2.53 -14.53 -58.04
CA MET A 5 -3.86 -14.48 -57.42
C MET A 5 -4.07 -13.09 -56.84
N HIS A 6 -4.83 -12.28 -57.58
CA HIS A 6 -5.54 -11.10 -57.09
C HIS A 6 -6.82 -11.55 -56.37
N ILE A 7 -7.27 -10.77 -55.39
CA ILE A 7 -8.66 -10.51 -54.92
C ILE A 7 -8.49 -9.92 -53.49
N GLY A 8 -9.03 -8.78 -53.08
CA GLY A 8 -9.92 -7.81 -53.67
C GLY A 8 -10.41 -6.91 -52.53
N LEU A 9 -9.95 -5.65 -52.48
CA LEU A 9 -10.51 -4.61 -51.62
C LEU A 9 -11.94 -4.29 -52.06
N ARG A 10 -12.92 -4.31 -51.14
CA ARG A 10 -14.21 -3.64 -51.33
C ARG A 10 -14.36 -2.54 -50.28
N LEU A 11 -14.09 -1.31 -50.74
CA LEU A 11 -14.54 -0.08 -50.11
C LEU A 11 -16.00 0.15 -50.51
N THR A 12 -16.93 0.06 -49.56
CA THR A 12 -18.30 0.54 -49.74
C THR A 12 -18.52 1.83 -48.95
N LYS A 13 -18.65 2.90 -49.73
CA LYS A 13 -19.19 4.22 -49.38
C LYS A 13 -20.46 4.12 -48.54
N TYR A 14 -20.52 4.85 -47.43
CA TYR A 14 -21.79 5.36 -46.90
C TYR A 14 -21.78 6.89 -46.90
N ARG A 15 -22.74 7.43 -47.64
CA ARG A 15 -22.99 8.85 -47.89
C ARG A 15 -23.74 9.46 -46.71
N LYS A 16 -23.27 10.65 -46.33
CA LYS A 16 -23.98 11.79 -45.73
C LYS A 16 -25.52 11.73 -45.82
N ILE A 17 -26.19 11.45 -44.70
CA ILE A 17 -27.51 11.98 -44.29
C ILE A 17 -27.45 12.01 -42.76
N GLY A 18 -27.73 13.17 -42.13
CA GLY A 18 -27.88 13.26 -40.67
C GLY A 18 -27.21 14.46 -39.99
N ILE A 19 -26.84 15.52 -40.71
CA ILE A 19 -26.49 16.81 -40.11
C ILE A 19 -27.81 17.51 -39.75
N LEU A 20 -28.49 17.09 -38.68
CA LEU A 20 -29.55 17.90 -38.03
C LEU A 20 -30.02 17.38 -36.65
N TYR A 21 -29.15 16.75 -35.85
CA TYR A 21 -29.43 16.51 -34.42
C TYR A 21 -28.21 16.78 -33.51
N ALA A 22 -27.16 17.39 -34.05
CA ALA A 22 -25.89 17.62 -33.34
C ALA A 22 -25.79 19.00 -32.64
N ALA A 23 -26.88 19.78 -32.58
CA ALA A 23 -26.86 21.15 -32.06
C ALA A 23 -27.53 21.34 -30.69
N VAL A 24 -28.21 20.33 -30.12
CA VAL A 24 -28.97 20.49 -28.86
C VAL A 24 -28.40 19.67 -27.69
N CYS A 25 -27.54 18.67 -27.93
CA CYS A 25 -26.91 17.91 -26.85
C CYS A 25 -25.52 18.42 -26.41
N VAL A 26 -24.97 19.45 -27.08
CA VAL A 26 -23.64 20.01 -26.75
C VAL A 26 -23.71 21.05 -25.62
N ALA A 27 -24.92 21.49 -25.23
CA ALA A 27 -25.11 22.52 -24.21
C ALA A 27 -25.28 22.01 -22.76
N LEU A 28 -25.27 20.69 -22.51
CA LEU A 28 -25.41 20.12 -21.17
C LEU A 28 -24.14 19.43 -20.63
N GLY A 29 -23.02 19.47 -21.38
CA GLY A 29 -21.80 18.75 -21.04
C GLY A 29 -20.77 19.51 -20.20
N PHE A 30 -21.01 20.77 -19.85
CA PHE A 30 -20.13 21.58 -19.01
C PHE A 30 -20.80 21.87 -17.67
N MET A 31 -21.18 20.83 -16.94
CA MET A 31 -21.15 20.99 -15.48
C MET A 31 -19.67 20.97 -15.10
N PRO A 32 -19.11 22.05 -14.52
CA PRO A 32 -17.83 21.93 -13.85
C PRO A 32 -18.02 20.81 -12.83
N GLN A 33 -17.33 19.69 -13.07
CA GLN A 33 -17.21 18.64 -12.09
C GLN A 33 -16.68 19.37 -10.86
N LEU A 34 -17.55 19.58 -9.87
CA LEU A 34 -17.14 19.99 -8.55
C LEU A 34 -16.12 18.93 -8.17
N ALA A 35 -14.85 19.27 -8.33
CA ALA A 35 -13.78 18.65 -7.58
C ALA A 35 -14.21 18.95 -6.15
N ILE A 36 -14.91 17.98 -5.55
CA ILE A 36 -15.04 17.89 -4.12
C ILE A 36 -13.58 17.85 -3.71
N ALA A 37 -13.08 19.01 -3.30
CA ALA A 37 -11.82 19.13 -2.61
C ALA A 37 -12.03 18.20 -1.44
N ASP A 38 -11.47 17.00 -1.57
CA ASP A 38 -11.50 15.94 -0.58
C ASP A 38 -11.05 16.63 0.69
N GLU A 39 -12.03 16.88 1.56
CA GLU A 39 -11.91 17.74 2.71
C GLU A 39 -10.72 17.18 3.46
N GLN A 40 -9.65 17.96 3.51
CA GLN A 40 -8.36 17.57 4.03
C GLN A 40 -8.56 17.28 5.51
N VAL A 41 -9.03 16.07 5.83
CA VAL A 41 -9.05 15.54 7.18
C VAL A 41 -7.60 15.65 7.61
N ASP A 42 -7.37 16.52 8.59
CA ASP A 42 -6.05 16.92 9.05
C ASP A 42 -5.30 15.63 9.36
N LYS A 43 -4.37 15.24 8.48
CA LYS A 43 -3.65 13.98 8.62
C LYS A 43 -2.79 14.16 9.87
N PRO A 44 -2.98 13.37 10.93
CA PRO A 44 -2.35 13.63 12.23
C PRO A 44 -0.85 13.25 12.26
N TYR A 45 -0.21 13.16 11.09
CA TYR A 45 1.15 12.67 10.91
C TYR A 45 1.89 13.50 9.86
N ASP A 46 3.17 13.73 10.12
CA ASP A 46 4.04 14.60 9.33
C ASP A 46 4.62 13.87 8.12
N TRP A 47 4.85 12.56 8.25
CA TRP A 47 5.50 11.72 7.24
C TRP A 47 4.72 10.45 6.91
N VAL A 48 4.90 9.97 5.69
CA VAL A 48 4.41 8.67 5.24
C VAL A 48 5.60 7.77 4.88
N ILE A 49 5.61 6.56 5.43
CA ILE A 49 6.43 5.44 4.98
C ILE A 49 5.53 4.52 4.14
N GLN A 50 5.65 4.60 2.82
CA GLN A 50 4.88 3.78 1.90
C GLN A 50 5.59 2.45 1.64
N VAL A 51 4.87 1.34 1.76
CA VAL A 51 5.33 -0.01 1.42
C VAL A 51 4.55 -0.49 0.20
N GLU A 52 5.22 -0.63 -0.94
CA GLU A 52 4.64 -1.27 -2.13
C GLU A 52 5.09 -2.73 -2.23
N THR A 53 4.14 -3.67 -2.20
CA THR A 53 4.43 -5.10 -2.43
C THR A 53 4.33 -5.44 -3.90
N ARG A 54 5.21 -6.31 -4.37
CA ARG A 54 5.17 -6.86 -5.72
C ARG A 54 5.69 -8.29 -5.75
N ARG A 55 4.93 -9.18 -6.37
CA ARG A 55 5.39 -10.52 -6.73
C ARG A 55 6.38 -10.51 -7.90
N LEU A 56 7.48 -11.25 -7.78
CA LEU A 56 8.47 -11.47 -8.82
C LEU A 56 8.47 -12.93 -9.28
N GLU A 57 7.79 -13.22 -10.39
CA GLU A 57 7.55 -14.60 -10.87
C GLU A 57 8.75 -15.30 -11.52
N ARG A 58 9.75 -14.54 -11.98
CA ARG A 58 10.88 -15.06 -12.77
C ARG A 58 12.24 -14.76 -12.16
N GLN A 59 12.25 -14.35 -10.90
CA GLN A 59 13.50 -14.25 -10.17
C GLN A 59 13.84 -15.62 -9.59
N PHE A 60 15.10 -16.02 -9.74
CA PHE A 60 15.61 -17.31 -9.28
C PHE A 60 14.99 -18.54 -9.97
N ASP A 61 14.64 -18.40 -11.25
CA ASP A 61 14.19 -19.52 -12.11
C ASP A 61 15.39 -20.35 -12.58
N TYR A 62 15.88 -21.23 -11.69
CA TYR A 62 16.90 -22.24 -11.99
C TYR A 62 16.42 -23.62 -11.55
N THR A 63 16.96 -24.66 -12.19
CA THR A 63 16.60 -26.06 -11.92
C THR A 63 16.69 -26.38 -10.43
N ASN A 64 15.59 -26.85 -9.84
CA ASN A 64 15.42 -27.16 -8.40
C ASN A 64 15.40 -25.96 -7.44
N SER A 65 15.22 -24.73 -7.93
CA SER A 65 14.99 -23.58 -7.06
C SER A 65 13.68 -23.75 -6.29
N LYS A 66 13.73 -23.58 -4.96
CA LYS A 66 12.55 -23.48 -4.10
C LYS A 66 12.15 -22.03 -3.80
N LEU A 67 12.89 -21.06 -4.34
CA LEU A 67 12.75 -19.64 -4.02
C LEU A 67 11.90 -18.89 -5.06
N ASN A 68 10.93 -19.54 -5.68
CA ASN A 68 10.07 -18.91 -6.69
C ASN A 68 8.60 -19.15 -6.31
N PRO A 69 7.74 -18.11 -6.20
CA PRO A 69 8.02 -16.67 -6.37
C PRO A 69 8.80 -16.05 -5.21
N ILE A 70 9.39 -14.86 -5.44
CA ILE A 70 9.86 -13.96 -4.38
C ILE A 70 8.97 -12.72 -4.37
N GLU A 71 8.58 -12.29 -3.19
CA GLU A 71 7.91 -11.03 -2.96
C GLU A 71 8.95 -9.94 -2.69
N LYS A 72 8.97 -8.89 -3.52
CA LYS A 72 9.79 -7.71 -3.31
C LYS A 72 8.91 -6.60 -2.74
N LEU A 73 9.34 -6.03 -1.63
CA LEU A 73 8.71 -4.87 -1.01
C LEU A 73 9.62 -3.66 -1.21
N GLU A 74 9.10 -2.62 -1.85
CA GLU A 74 9.75 -1.32 -1.96
C GLU A 74 9.23 -0.40 -0.86
N VAL A 75 10.15 0.12 -0.04
CA VAL A 75 9.81 1.08 1.00
C VAL A 75 10.28 2.46 0.57
N LEU A 76 9.35 3.40 0.55
CA LEU A 76 9.56 4.81 0.23
C LEU A 76 9.15 5.65 1.43
N TRP A 77 9.68 6.85 1.56
CA TRP A 77 9.21 7.81 2.54
C TRP A 77 9.11 9.21 1.93
N TYR A 78 8.17 10.02 2.43
CA TYR A 78 7.91 11.39 1.96
C TYR A 78 7.09 12.21 2.98
N PRO A 79 7.18 13.55 2.96
CA PRO A 79 6.33 14.40 3.79
C PRO A 79 4.86 14.27 3.37
N THR A 80 3.94 14.20 4.33
CA THR A 80 2.50 14.02 4.08
C THR A 80 1.91 15.05 3.12
N LYS A 81 2.46 16.27 3.10
CA LYS A 81 2.02 17.40 2.27
C LYS A 81 2.64 17.43 0.87
N ASP A 82 3.61 16.56 0.57
CA ASP A 82 4.37 16.60 -0.70
C ASP A 82 4.76 15.19 -1.17
N GLU A 83 3.82 14.50 -1.81
CA GLU A 83 4.02 13.15 -2.35
C GLU A 83 5.08 13.09 -3.48
N ASN A 84 5.44 14.22 -4.08
CA ASN A 84 6.47 14.26 -5.14
C ASN A 84 7.89 14.06 -4.59
N LYS A 85 8.09 14.18 -3.27
CA LYS A 85 9.39 13.99 -2.60
C LYS A 85 9.61 12.57 -2.10
N LYS A 86 9.08 11.58 -2.82
CA LYS A 86 9.33 10.15 -2.54
C LYS A 86 10.81 9.84 -2.64
N THR A 87 11.36 9.33 -1.53
CA THR A 87 12.72 8.82 -1.45
C THR A 87 12.68 7.33 -1.15
N SER A 88 13.32 6.51 -1.96
CA SER A 88 13.44 5.07 -1.67
C SER A 88 14.28 4.88 -0.41
N TYR A 89 13.79 4.13 0.57
CA TYR A 89 14.50 3.83 1.81
C TYR A 89 15.24 2.50 1.73
N GLN A 90 14.52 1.43 1.37
CA GLN A 90 15.07 0.08 1.29
C GLN A 90 14.19 -0.85 0.44
N TYR A 91 14.78 -1.94 -0.02
CA TYR A 91 14.08 -3.10 -0.53
C TYR A 91 14.11 -4.23 0.49
N MET A 92 12.99 -4.93 0.63
CA MET A 92 12.92 -6.19 1.36
C MET A 92 12.52 -7.31 0.41
N TYR A 93 13.09 -8.48 0.63
CA TYR A 93 12.83 -9.67 -0.17
C TYR A 93 12.31 -10.76 0.75
N TYR A 94 11.15 -11.30 0.41
CA TYR A 94 10.47 -12.34 1.15
C TYR A 94 10.11 -13.52 0.24
N HIS A 95 9.92 -14.67 0.87
CA HIS A 95 9.30 -15.83 0.23
C HIS A 95 8.50 -16.59 1.29
N ASP A 96 7.18 -16.70 1.07
CA ASP A 96 6.23 -17.37 1.96
C ASP A 96 6.30 -16.86 3.42
N GLY A 97 6.25 -15.53 3.61
CA GLY A 97 6.25 -14.93 4.95
C GLY A 97 7.62 -14.92 5.65
N LYS A 98 8.69 -15.41 5.00
CA LYS A 98 10.05 -15.46 5.56
C LYS A 98 10.95 -14.42 4.90
N PRO A 99 11.76 -13.67 5.66
CA PRO A 99 12.70 -12.72 5.10
C PRO A 99 13.91 -13.44 4.50
N TYR A 100 14.28 -13.07 3.27
CA TYR A 100 15.45 -13.60 2.55
C TYR A 100 16.53 -12.56 2.31
N GLY A 101 16.16 -11.29 2.22
CA GLY A 101 17.12 -10.23 1.93
C GLY A 101 16.60 -8.85 2.31
N LEU A 102 17.56 -7.97 2.55
CA LEU A 102 17.35 -6.55 2.77
C LEU A 102 18.42 -5.77 2.00
N GLU A 103 18.00 -4.77 1.26
CA GLU A 103 18.89 -3.84 0.57
C GLU A 103 18.56 -2.43 1.04
N LYS A 104 19.39 -1.87 1.92
CA LYS A 104 19.21 -0.51 2.44
C LYS A 104 19.82 0.48 1.46
N LEU A 105 19.00 1.40 0.95
CA LEU A 105 19.41 2.40 -0.03
C LEU A 105 19.78 3.72 0.64
N HIS A 106 18.96 4.13 1.62
CA HIS A 106 19.13 5.39 2.34
C HIS A 106 18.97 5.19 3.86
N LYS A 107 19.36 6.19 4.64
CA LYS A 107 18.97 6.29 6.06
C LYS A 107 17.57 6.90 6.12
N LEU A 108 16.82 6.55 7.17
CA LEU A 108 15.54 7.20 7.43
C LEU A 108 15.85 8.58 7.99
N ASP A 109 15.62 9.61 7.19
CA ASP A 109 15.98 11.01 7.49
C ASP A 109 14.72 11.79 7.88
N ILE A 110 14.13 11.36 8.99
CA ILE A 110 12.94 11.97 9.60
C ILE A 110 13.38 12.53 10.95
N ASP A 111 13.01 13.78 11.23
CA ASP A 111 13.39 14.44 12.48
C ASP A 111 12.78 13.72 13.69
N GLU A 112 13.53 13.58 14.79
CA GLU A 112 13.02 12.93 16.00
C GLU A 112 11.76 13.63 16.51
N GLY A 113 10.74 12.86 16.90
CA GLY A 113 9.46 13.38 17.39
C GLY A 113 8.40 13.59 16.31
N ASP A 114 8.77 13.63 15.02
CA ASP A 114 7.81 13.72 13.93
C ASP A 114 6.93 12.45 13.85
N GLY A 115 5.63 12.67 13.65
CA GLY A 115 4.64 11.60 13.53
C GLY A 115 4.74 10.89 12.17
N VAL A 116 4.76 9.56 12.18
CA VAL A 116 4.85 8.75 10.97
C VAL A 116 3.59 7.91 10.78
N ALA A 117 3.11 7.81 9.56
CA ALA A 117 2.17 6.78 9.13
C ALA A 117 2.83 5.77 8.20
N ILE A 118 2.51 4.49 8.35
CA ILE A 118 2.88 3.45 7.38
C ILE A 118 1.70 3.22 6.43
N GLU A 119 1.93 3.25 5.13
CA GLU A 119 0.89 3.00 4.12
C GLU A 119 1.27 1.81 3.24
N VAL A 120 0.48 0.75 3.27
CA VAL A 120 0.67 -0.43 2.42
C VAL A 120 -0.10 -0.28 1.12
N LYS A 121 0.58 -0.54 0.00
CA LYS A 121 -0.01 -0.67 -1.33
C LYS A 121 0.42 -2.01 -1.93
N HIS A 122 -0.51 -2.68 -2.59
CA HIS A 122 -0.19 -3.82 -3.44
C HIS A 122 -0.09 -3.31 -4.87
N LYS A 123 0.97 -3.70 -5.58
CA LYS A 123 1.13 -3.32 -6.98
C LYS A 123 0.02 -3.92 -7.84
N ASP A 124 -0.37 -5.15 -7.53
CA ASP A 124 -1.43 -5.88 -8.22
C ASP A 124 -2.74 -5.76 -7.45
N ASN A 125 -3.87 -5.69 -8.18
CA ASN A 125 -5.21 -5.55 -7.59
C ASN A 125 -5.70 -6.82 -6.85
N ASN A 126 -4.95 -7.91 -6.92
CA ASN A 126 -5.29 -9.18 -6.27
C ASN A 126 -4.04 -9.74 -5.59
N PRO A 127 -3.61 -9.15 -4.47
CA PRO A 127 -2.41 -9.56 -3.77
C PRO A 127 -2.52 -11.00 -3.27
N SER A 128 -1.44 -11.76 -3.40
CA SER A 128 -1.35 -13.11 -2.87
C SER A 128 -1.33 -13.11 -1.33
N GLU A 129 -1.69 -14.24 -0.70
CA GLU A 129 -1.56 -14.39 0.76
C GLU A 129 -0.13 -14.16 1.26
N ALA A 130 0.89 -14.52 0.46
CA ALA A 130 2.29 -14.27 0.75
C ALA A 130 2.56 -12.76 0.84
N GLU A 131 2.12 -11.98 -0.14
CA GLU A 131 2.28 -10.52 -0.12
C GLU A 131 1.60 -9.86 1.08
N LYS A 132 0.42 -10.33 1.49
CA LYS A 132 -0.26 -9.83 2.69
C LYS A 132 0.53 -10.15 3.96
N LYS A 133 1.08 -11.37 4.09
CA LYS A 133 1.95 -11.76 5.21
C LYS A 133 3.24 -10.95 5.24
N ASP A 134 3.84 -10.71 4.08
CA ASP A 134 5.07 -9.95 3.94
C ASP A 134 4.87 -8.47 4.26
N ALA A 135 3.72 -7.91 3.87
CA ALA A 135 3.31 -6.56 4.29
C ALA A 135 3.22 -6.45 5.82
N ALA A 136 2.63 -7.42 6.50
CA ALA A 136 2.57 -7.44 7.97
C ALA A 136 3.96 -7.52 8.62
N ASN A 137 4.85 -8.37 8.08
CA ASN A 137 6.24 -8.44 8.52
C ASN A 137 6.98 -7.10 8.33
N ALA A 138 6.73 -6.42 7.19
CA ALA A 138 7.31 -5.11 6.91
C ALA A 138 6.76 -4.03 7.85
N ILE A 139 5.44 -4.02 8.12
CA ILE A 139 4.82 -3.12 9.11
C ILE A 139 5.51 -3.28 10.48
N PHE A 140 5.64 -4.51 10.97
CA PHE A 140 6.27 -4.77 12.26
C PHE A 140 7.71 -4.25 12.30
N ARG A 141 8.50 -4.54 11.26
CA ARG A 141 9.88 -4.06 11.15
C ARG A 141 9.96 -2.53 11.11
N LEU A 142 9.11 -1.88 10.31
CA LEU A 142 9.12 -0.42 10.16
C LEU A 142 8.60 0.30 11.42
N ALA A 143 7.68 -0.32 12.16
CA ALA A 143 7.24 0.17 13.46
C ALA A 143 8.41 0.16 14.46
N LEU A 144 9.20 -0.93 14.48
CA LEU A 144 10.42 -1.00 15.30
C LEU A 144 11.48 0.02 14.86
N ASP A 145 11.73 0.13 13.55
CA ASP A 145 12.66 1.14 13.03
C ASP A 145 12.21 2.55 13.44
N SER A 146 10.92 2.90 13.31
CA SER A 146 10.39 4.21 13.71
C SER A 146 10.55 4.46 15.21
N TYR A 147 10.24 3.45 16.04
CA TYR A 147 10.43 3.52 17.49
C TYR A 147 11.89 3.79 17.87
N LEU A 148 12.84 3.10 17.23
CA LEU A 148 14.27 3.30 17.45
C LEU A 148 14.77 4.69 17.05
N HIS A 149 14.14 5.33 16.06
CA HIS A 149 14.42 6.70 15.64
C HIS A 149 13.58 7.75 16.40
N LYS A 150 12.85 7.35 17.45
CA LYS A 150 11.96 8.22 18.24
C LYS A 150 10.89 8.93 17.40
N ASN A 151 10.43 8.28 16.34
CA ASN A 151 9.31 8.74 15.53
C ASN A 151 8.05 8.00 15.96
N PRO A 152 7.06 8.66 16.59
CA PRO A 152 5.82 8.01 16.98
C PRO A 152 5.06 7.51 15.75
N LEU A 153 4.70 6.23 15.75
CA LEU A 153 3.83 5.63 14.74
C LEU A 153 2.38 6.03 15.04
N VAL A 154 1.81 6.89 14.20
CA VAL A 154 0.47 7.45 14.39
C VAL A 154 -0.60 6.54 13.78
N ALA A 155 -0.34 5.98 12.60
CA ALA A 155 -1.30 5.14 11.89
C ALA A 155 -0.61 4.13 10.97
N VAL A 156 -1.24 2.98 10.78
CA VAL A 156 -0.91 2.02 9.73
C VAL A 156 -2.13 1.86 8.83
N LYS A 157 -2.00 2.28 7.58
CA LYS A 157 -3.05 2.22 6.57
C LYS A 157 -2.81 1.03 5.64
N VAL A 158 -3.80 0.17 5.47
CA VAL A 158 -3.70 -1.04 4.65
C VAL A 158 -4.91 -1.19 3.72
N PRO A 159 -4.76 -1.86 2.56
CA PRO A 159 -5.89 -2.14 1.68
C PRO A 159 -6.98 -2.96 2.39
N ALA A 160 -8.25 -2.58 2.17
CA ALA A 160 -9.38 -3.17 2.89
C ALA A 160 -9.54 -4.69 2.67
N ASP A 161 -9.12 -5.18 1.50
CA ASP A 161 -9.09 -6.60 1.11
C ASP A 161 -7.95 -7.40 1.77
N SER A 162 -6.98 -6.71 2.37
CA SER A 162 -5.82 -7.30 3.03
C SER A 162 -5.79 -7.06 4.55
N PHE A 163 -6.76 -6.30 5.06
CA PHE A 163 -6.83 -5.87 6.45
C PHE A 163 -6.83 -7.05 7.43
N ASN A 164 -7.68 -8.06 7.19
CA ASN A 164 -7.86 -9.17 8.13
C ASN A 164 -6.57 -10.00 8.19
N GLU A 165 -6.02 -10.38 7.04
CA GLU A 165 -4.82 -11.20 6.95
C GLU A 165 -3.59 -10.50 7.51
N ILE A 166 -3.47 -9.19 7.30
CA ILE A 166 -2.39 -8.39 7.93
C ILE A 166 -2.58 -8.33 9.45
N SER A 167 -3.80 -8.08 9.92
CA SER A 167 -4.11 -8.04 11.36
C SER A 167 -3.81 -9.37 12.05
N ASP A 168 -4.31 -10.48 11.48
CA ASP A 168 -4.07 -11.82 12.00
C ASP A 168 -2.57 -12.15 12.01
N ARG A 169 -1.84 -11.76 10.96
CA ARG A 169 -0.39 -11.95 10.92
C ARG A 169 0.35 -11.11 11.95
N LEU A 170 -0.08 -9.87 12.23
CA LEU A 170 0.48 -9.08 13.32
C LEU A 170 0.22 -9.76 14.68
N LYS A 171 -0.95 -10.38 14.86
CA LYS A 171 -1.24 -11.17 16.08
C LYS A 171 -0.31 -12.37 16.21
N ASP A 172 -0.05 -13.09 15.13
CA ASP A 172 0.95 -14.18 15.11
C ASP A 172 2.36 -13.69 15.48
N LEU A 173 2.69 -12.43 15.18
CA LEU A 173 3.95 -11.80 15.54
C LEU A 173 4.01 -11.33 17.02
N GLY A 174 2.96 -11.60 17.79
CA GLY A 174 2.87 -11.33 19.23
C GLY A 174 2.14 -10.03 19.60
N PHE A 175 1.39 -9.44 18.68
CA PHE A 175 0.46 -8.35 19.03
C PHE A 175 -0.86 -8.91 19.53
N HIS A 176 -1.56 -8.13 20.34
CA HIS A 176 -2.88 -8.45 20.85
C HIS A 176 -3.81 -7.25 20.69
N ASP A 177 -5.11 -7.50 20.63
CA ASP A 177 -6.11 -6.44 20.59
C ASP A 177 -5.97 -5.60 21.87
N SER A 178 -5.85 -4.27 21.72
CA SER A 178 -5.92 -3.38 22.87
C SER A 178 -7.33 -3.50 23.42
N LYS A 179 -7.50 -4.16 24.55
CA LYS A 179 -8.81 -4.19 25.19
C LYS A 179 -9.20 -2.76 25.52
N GLU A 180 -10.36 -2.32 25.05
CA GLU A 180 -11.03 -1.12 25.54
C GLU A 180 -11.61 -1.40 26.95
N ASP A 181 -10.85 -2.05 27.82
CA ASP A 181 -11.32 -2.36 29.16
C ASP A 181 -11.08 -1.12 30.02
N GLY A 182 -12.19 -0.51 30.45
CA GLY A 182 -12.24 0.49 31.54
C GLY A 182 -11.83 -0.08 32.91
N ASP A 183 -10.92 -1.06 32.92
CA ASP A 183 -10.35 -1.63 34.12
C ASP A 183 -9.31 -0.65 34.67
N GLN A 184 -9.58 -0.18 35.89
CA GLN A 184 -8.66 0.59 36.70
C GLN A 184 -7.33 -0.15 36.79
N VAL A 185 -6.33 0.33 36.06
CA VAL A 185 -4.97 -0.20 36.12
C VAL A 185 -4.43 0.10 37.51
N ASP A 186 -4.24 -0.94 38.32
CA ASP A 186 -3.50 -0.88 39.57
C ASP A 186 -2.15 -0.20 39.31
N MET A 187 -1.95 0.98 39.91
CA MET A 187 -0.77 1.84 39.71
C MET A 187 0.52 1.29 40.33
N GLU A 188 0.73 -0.03 40.36
CA GLU A 188 2.04 -0.61 40.69
C GLU A 188 2.97 -0.64 39.47
N ASN A 189 3.33 0.58 39.06
CA ASN A 189 4.68 1.03 38.76
C ASN A 189 5.65 0.10 38.00
N THR A 190 5.16 -0.61 36.98
CA THR A 190 6.04 -1.19 35.96
C THR A 190 5.81 -0.44 34.66
N PHE A 191 6.67 0.53 34.35
CA PHE A 191 6.77 1.13 33.01
C PHE A 191 7.21 0.04 32.03
N LYS A 192 6.27 -0.77 31.55
CA LYS A 192 6.49 -1.64 30.40
C LYS A 192 6.36 -0.76 29.17
N ALA A 193 7.46 -0.55 28.47
CA ALA A 193 7.41 0.04 27.14
C ALA A 193 6.57 -0.88 26.26
N SER A 194 5.37 -0.43 25.90
CA SER A 194 4.49 -1.12 24.96
C SER A 194 4.52 -0.41 23.61
N MET A 195 4.41 -1.18 22.54
CA MET A 195 4.26 -0.66 21.19
C MET A 195 2.79 -0.80 20.76
N THR A 196 2.16 0.32 20.41
CA THR A 196 0.79 0.36 19.91
C THR A 196 0.77 0.61 18.41
N ILE A 197 -0.05 -0.14 17.68
CA ILE A 197 -0.30 0.01 16.24
C ILE A 197 -1.80 0.22 16.03
N GLY A 198 -2.18 1.42 15.56
CA GLY A 198 -3.52 1.66 15.02
C GLY A 198 -3.57 1.24 13.55
N LEU A 199 -4.28 0.16 13.23
CA LEU A 199 -4.43 -0.38 11.89
C LEU A 199 -5.78 0.07 11.29
N PHE A 200 -5.75 0.68 10.11
CA PHE A 200 -6.90 1.27 9.42
C PHE A 200 -7.02 0.73 7.99
N SER A 201 -8.22 0.35 7.56
CA SER A 201 -8.46 -0.04 6.17
C SER A 201 -8.56 1.19 5.24
N VAL A 202 -8.15 1.01 3.98
CA VAL A 202 -8.38 1.96 2.88
C VAL A 202 -9.11 1.24 1.73
N PRO A 203 -10.29 1.70 1.29
CA PRO A 203 -11.07 2.80 1.87
C PRO A 203 -11.48 2.52 3.33
N GLU A 204 -11.85 3.59 4.05
CA GLU A 204 -12.19 3.51 5.47
C GLU A 204 -13.37 2.56 5.72
N GLY A 205 -13.28 1.75 6.77
CA GLY A 205 -14.35 0.82 7.15
C GLY A 205 -13.99 -0.13 8.28
N LYS A 206 -12.71 -0.50 8.43
CA LYS A 206 -12.20 -1.32 9.53
C LYS A 206 -11.08 -0.59 10.26
N HIS A 207 -11.09 -0.70 11.58
CA HIS A 207 -10.04 -0.19 12.45
C HIS A 207 -9.82 -1.17 13.60
N ILE A 208 -8.55 -1.38 13.98
CA ILE A 208 -8.18 -2.12 15.17
C ILE A 208 -6.91 -1.52 15.78
N SER A 209 -6.85 -1.44 17.09
CA SER A 209 -5.66 -1.06 17.83
C SER A 209 -5.01 -2.31 18.42
N LEU A 210 -3.73 -2.50 18.11
CA LEU A 210 -2.92 -3.66 18.48
C LEU A 210 -1.79 -3.23 19.40
N VAL A 211 -1.55 -3.97 20.48
CA VAL A 211 -0.49 -3.69 21.47
C VAL A 211 0.45 -4.88 21.65
N ARG A 212 1.72 -4.59 21.95
CA ARG A 212 2.75 -5.56 22.29
C ARG A 212 3.61 -5.09 23.46
#